data_AF-A0A7Y0MF75-F1
#
_entry.id   AF-A0A7Y0MF75-F1
#
_cell.length_a   1.000
_cell.length_b   1.000
_cell.length_c   1.000
_cell.angle_alpha   90.00
_cell.angle_beta   90.00
_cell.angle_gamma   90.00
#
_symmetry.space_group_name_H-M   'P 1'
#
loop_
_entity.id
_entity.type
_entity.pdbx_description
1 polymer ?
#
loop_
_entity_poly.entity_id
_entity_poly.type
_entity_poly.pdbx_seq_one_letter_code
_entity_poly.pdbx_strand_id
1 'polypeptide(L)'
;MSTKNTPSTGSLQRGSATTAARHPQRGRRYSIEVLKALADDGNAWAMGKVDEWEQRFANDYAGDLSDTCPDEDCEHFGESVNVLYGERGTVLEVDHGTWGHYPAIAKAS
;
A
#
# COMPACT_ATOMS: atom_id res chain seq x y z
N MET A 1 8.67 14.42 55.06
CA MET A 1 8.24 13.10 54.55
C MET A 1 6.74 13.01 54.81
N SER A 2 5.80 12.85 53.89
CA SER A 2 5.80 12.71 52.44
C SER A 2 4.42 13.19 51.96
N THR A 3 4.39 13.93 50.86
CA THR A 3 3.17 14.35 50.16
C THR A 3 2.54 13.14 49.45
N LYS A 4 1.23 12.97 49.59
CA LYS A 4 0.47 11.89 48.94
C LYS A 4 -0.13 12.44 47.64
N ASN A 5 0.61 12.32 46.53
CA ASN A 5 0.09 12.61 45.19
C ASN A 5 -0.71 11.42 44.68
N THR A 6 -2.01 11.62 44.48
CA THR A 6 -2.89 10.74 43.70
C THR A 6 -2.83 11.17 42.23
N PRO A 7 -2.43 10.34 41.27
CA PRO A 7 -2.69 10.63 39.87
C PRO A 7 -4.11 10.17 39.51
N SER A 8 -4.97 11.13 39.17
CA SER A 8 -6.20 10.86 38.41
C SER A 8 -5.82 10.43 37.01
N THR A 9 -5.76 9.13 36.77
CA THR A 9 -5.69 8.59 35.40
C THR A 9 -7.10 8.59 34.81
N GLY A 10 -7.45 9.69 34.15
CA GLY A 10 -8.53 9.71 33.18
C GLY A 10 -8.15 8.77 32.03
N SER A 11 -8.58 7.51 32.12
CA SER A 11 -8.56 6.62 30.96
C SER A 11 -9.60 7.13 29.98
N LEU A 12 -9.10 7.81 28.95
CA LEU A 12 -9.82 8.08 27.72
C LEU A 12 -10.27 6.72 27.16
N GLN A 13 -11.52 6.37 27.44
CA GLN A 13 -12.26 5.36 26.71
C GLN A 13 -12.45 5.87 25.29
N ARG A 14 -11.41 5.76 24.46
CA ARG A 14 -11.56 5.76 23.00
C ARG A 14 -11.80 4.32 22.56
N GLY A 15 -12.92 3.78 23.02
CA GLY A 15 -13.57 2.70 22.30
C GLY A 15 -14.15 3.30 21.04
N SER A 16 -13.33 3.46 19.99
CA SER A 16 -13.89 3.45 18.63
C SER A 16 -14.49 2.07 18.45
N ALA A 17 -15.75 1.94 18.83
CA ALA A 17 -16.62 0.93 18.28
C ALA A 17 -16.76 1.28 16.80
N THR A 18 -15.77 0.90 16.00
CA THR A 18 -15.97 0.73 14.57
C THR A 18 -17.07 -0.32 14.50
N THR A 19 -18.30 0.12 14.25
CA THR A 19 -19.42 -0.76 13.96
C THR A 19 -18.91 -1.70 12.90
N ALA A 20 -18.59 -2.95 13.29
CA ALA A 20 -18.03 -3.93 12.38
C ALA A 20 -19.06 -4.08 11.27
N ALA A 21 -18.77 -3.44 10.13
CA ALA A 21 -19.70 -3.37 9.02
C ALA A 21 -20.04 -4.82 8.68
N ARG A 22 -21.32 -5.16 8.85
CA ARG A 22 -21.76 -6.55 8.81
C ARG A 22 -21.53 -7.08 7.41
N HIS A 23 -20.77 -8.16 7.32
CA HIS A 23 -20.61 -8.96 6.12
C HIS A 23 -22.00 -9.23 5.50
N PRO A 24 -22.27 -8.80 4.25
CA PRO A 24 -23.61 -8.82 3.67
C PRO A 24 -24.16 -10.25 3.56
N GLN A 25 -23.32 -11.27 3.33
CA GLN A 25 -23.73 -12.68 3.36
C GLN A 25 -22.62 -13.59 3.90
N ARG A 26 -22.65 -13.95 5.20
CA ARG A 26 -21.60 -14.79 5.81
C ARG A 26 -21.34 -16.08 5.01
N GLY A 27 -20.08 -16.34 4.67
CA GLY A 27 -19.64 -17.59 4.01
C GLY A 27 -19.56 -17.54 2.47
N ARG A 28 -20.03 -16.46 1.84
CA ARG A 28 -19.87 -16.28 0.39
C ARG A 28 -18.49 -15.71 0.07
N ARG A 29 -17.80 -16.31 -0.91
CA ARG A 29 -16.62 -15.69 -1.53
C ARG A 29 -17.10 -14.65 -2.55
N TYR A 30 -16.52 -13.46 -2.47
CA TYR A 30 -16.78 -12.36 -3.40
C TYR A 30 -15.54 -12.16 -4.26
N SER A 31 -15.72 -11.97 -5.56
CA SER A 31 -14.62 -11.48 -6.42
C SER A 31 -14.40 -9.99 -6.16
N ILE A 32 -13.24 -9.46 -6.58
CA ILE A 32 -12.91 -8.06 -6.36
C ILE A 32 -13.89 -7.12 -7.09
N GLU A 33 -14.39 -7.51 -8.26
CA GLU A 33 -15.39 -6.74 -9.03
C GLU A 33 -16.70 -6.60 -8.25
N VAL A 34 -17.14 -7.67 -7.57
CA VAL A 34 -18.36 -7.63 -6.76
C VAL A 34 -18.14 -6.80 -5.50
N LEU A 35 -16.95 -6.85 -4.90
CA LEU A 35 -16.61 -6.01 -3.75
C LEU A 35 -16.57 -4.52 -4.13
N LYS A 36 -16.01 -4.18 -5.30
CA LYS A 36 -16.00 -2.80 -5.83
C LYS A 36 -17.42 -2.27 -6.07
N ALA A 37 -18.27 -3.05 -6.74
CA ALA A 37 -19.66 -2.65 -6.95
C ALA A 37 -20.43 -2.42 -5.63
N LEU A 38 -20.20 -3.25 -4.61
CA LEU A 38 -20.80 -3.05 -3.28
C LEU A 38 -20.23 -1.82 -2.56
N ALA A 39 -18.93 -1.53 -2.72
CA ALA A 39 -18.31 -0.34 -2.17
C ALA A 39 -18.87 0.93 -2.82
N ASP A 40 -19.08 0.92 -4.14
CA ASP A 40 -19.70 2.02 -4.90
C ASP A 40 -21.13 2.29 -4.42
N ASP A 41 -21.87 1.25 -4.04
CA ASP A 41 -23.21 1.34 -3.44
C ASP A 41 -23.21 1.81 -1.96
N GLY A 42 -22.05 2.16 -1.40
CA GLY A 42 -21.93 2.68 -0.03
C GLY A 42 -21.74 1.61 1.05
N ASN A 43 -21.44 0.35 0.70
CA ASN A 43 -21.25 -0.71 1.68
C ASN A 43 -19.89 -0.59 2.39
N ALA A 44 -19.89 -0.10 3.63
CA ALA A 44 -18.68 0.09 4.43
C ALA A 44 -17.83 -1.17 4.66
N TRP A 45 -18.43 -2.37 4.66
CA TRP A 45 -17.66 -3.62 4.77
C TRP A 45 -16.92 -3.92 3.47
N ALA A 46 -17.58 -3.68 2.33
CA ALA A 46 -16.98 -3.89 1.02
C ALA A 46 -15.85 -2.91 0.76
N MET A 47 -16.03 -1.63 1.13
CA MET A 47 -14.96 -0.62 1.10
C MET A 47 -13.71 -1.11 1.85
N GLY A 48 -13.86 -1.53 3.12
CA GLY A 48 -12.72 -2.02 3.89
C GLY A 48 -12.08 -3.29 3.32
N LYS A 49 -12.81 -4.11 2.56
CA LYS A 49 -12.27 -5.28 1.86
C LYS A 49 -11.57 -4.93 0.55
N VAL A 50 -12.05 -3.92 -0.17
CA VAL A 50 -11.36 -3.35 -1.34
C VAL A 50 -10.04 -2.72 -0.88
N ASP A 51 -10.06 -1.88 0.16
CA ASP A 51 -8.84 -1.27 0.73
C ASP A 51 -7.81 -2.34 1.15
N GLU A 52 -8.25 -3.40 1.83
CA GLU A 52 -7.38 -4.50 2.24
C GLU A 52 -6.79 -5.26 1.04
N TRP A 53 -7.57 -5.42 -0.04
CA TRP A 53 -7.12 -6.06 -1.28
C TRP A 53 -6.13 -5.15 -2.03
N GLU A 54 -6.43 -3.86 -2.15
CA GLU A 54 -5.58 -2.86 -2.78
C GLU A 54 -4.26 -2.71 -2.03
N GLN A 55 -4.29 -2.72 -0.69
CA GLN A 55 -3.07 -2.67 0.11
C GLN A 55 -2.21 -3.93 -0.04
N ARG A 56 -2.82 -5.12 -0.12
CA ARG A 56 -2.04 -6.35 -0.39
C ARG A 56 -1.44 -6.34 -1.78
N PHE A 57 -2.22 -5.97 -2.79
CA PHE A 57 -1.71 -5.87 -4.15
C PHE A 57 -0.64 -4.78 -4.27
N ALA A 58 -0.85 -3.62 -3.64
CA ALA A 58 0.18 -2.60 -3.56
C ALA A 58 1.44 -3.11 -2.86
N ASN A 59 1.34 -3.92 -1.81
CA ASN A 59 2.51 -4.54 -1.17
C ASN A 59 3.18 -5.60 -2.05
N ASP A 60 2.42 -6.34 -2.87
CA ASP A 60 2.98 -7.32 -3.81
C ASP A 60 3.74 -6.62 -4.97
N TYR A 61 3.38 -5.38 -5.28
CA TYR A 61 4.04 -4.53 -6.29
C TYR A 61 4.98 -3.49 -5.69
N ALA A 62 4.97 -3.30 -4.37
CA ALA A 62 5.93 -2.49 -3.65
C ALA A 62 7.23 -3.29 -3.64
N GLY A 63 8.10 -3.03 -4.62
CA GLY A 63 9.42 -3.61 -4.61
C GLY A 63 10.19 -3.21 -3.34
N ASP A 64 11.26 -3.95 -3.06
CA ASP A 64 12.02 -3.86 -1.82
C ASP A 64 13.18 -2.85 -1.85
N LEU A 65 13.23 -2.01 -2.88
CA LEU A 65 14.33 -1.08 -3.21
C LEU A 65 15.69 -1.78 -3.27
N SER A 66 15.72 -3.06 -3.63
CA SER A 66 16.96 -3.86 -3.67
C SER A 66 17.80 -3.62 -4.93
N ASP A 67 17.20 -3.07 -5.98
CA ASP A 67 17.89 -2.74 -7.21
C ASP A 67 18.58 -1.37 -7.10
N THR A 68 19.44 -1.08 -8.07
CA THR A 68 20.15 0.19 -8.17
C THR A 68 19.72 0.92 -9.44
N CYS A 69 19.49 2.24 -9.34
CA CYS A 69 19.05 3.04 -10.48
C CYS A 69 20.00 2.85 -11.67
N PRO A 70 19.55 2.27 -12.79
CA PRO A 70 20.42 1.93 -13.92
C PRO A 70 20.58 3.07 -14.93
N ASP A 71 19.89 4.20 -14.73
CA ASP A 71 19.85 5.32 -15.66
C ASP A 71 20.97 6.32 -15.35
N GLU A 72 22.04 6.31 -16.14
CA GLU A 72 23.21 7.19 -15.97
C GLU A 72 22.88 8.68 -16.09
N ASP A 73 21.77 9.02 -16.76
CA ASP A 73 21.29 10.39 -16.92
C ASP A 73 20.38 10.82 -15.75
N CYS A 74 20.05 9.91 -14.83
CA CYS A 74 19.27 10.21 -13.64
C CYS A 74 20.14 10.90 -12.58
N GLU A 75 19.63 11.98 -11.98
CA GLU A 75 20.29 12.68 -10.86
C GLU A 75 20.58 11.74 -9.67
N HIS A 76 19.75 10.71 -9.51
CA HIS A 76 19.81 9.68 -8.47
C HIS A 76 20.40 8.36 -8.98
N PHE A 77 21.20 8.40 -10.06
CA PHE A 77 21.92 7.23 -10.55
C PHE A 77 22.72 6.57 -9.42
N GLY A 78 22.60 5.25 -9.30
CA GLY A 78 23.28 4.51 -8.22
C GLY A 78 22.50 4.43 -6.90
N GLU A 79 21.35 5.08 -6.74
CA GLU A 79 20.51 4.95 -5.54
C GLU A 79 19.64 3.68 -5.57
N SER A 80 19.20 3.25 -4.38
CA SER A 80 18.29 2.10 -4.20
C SER A 80 16.91 2.38 -4.78
N VAL A 81 16.44 1.49 -5.65
CA VAL A 81 15.20 1.65 -6.43
C VAL A 81 14.47 0.34 -6.61
N ASN A 82 13.22 0.43 -7.06
CA ASN A 82 12.46 -0.67 -7.63
C ASN A 82 12.49 -0.55 -9.15
N VAL A 83 12.88 -1.62 -9.85
CA VAL A 83 12.90 -1.63 -11.31
C VAL A 83 11.78 -2.50 -11.85
N LEU A 84 10.86 -1.90 -12.57
CA LEU A 84 9.84 -2.63 -13.31
C LEU A 84 10.44 -3.12 -14.62
N TYR A 85 10.59 -4.43 -14.76
CA TYR A 85 11.02 -5.06 -16.00
C TYR A 85 9.83 -5.54 -16.83
N GLY A 86 9.88 -5.23 -18.11
CA GLY A 86 9.00 -5.79 -19.13
C GLY A 86 9.50 -7.13 -19.63
N GLU A 87 8.87 -7.61 -20.71
CA GLU A 87 9.30 -8.82 -21.37
C GLU A 87 10.79 -8.74 -21.77
N ARG A 88 11.50 -9.85 -21.58
CA ARG A 88 12.93 -10.00 -21.92
C ARG A 88 13.88 -9.12 -21.09
N GLY A 89 13.45 -8.65 -19.91
CA GLY A 89 14.30 -7.88 -18.99
C GLY A 89 14.51 -6.43 -19.41
N THR A 90 13.62 -5.89 -20.26
CA THR A 90 13.67 -4.48 -20.65
C THR A 90 13.20 -3.64 -19.47
N VAL A 91 13.96 -2.62 -19.06
CA VAL A 91 13.50 -1.72 -17.99
C VAL A 91 12.35 -0.86 -18.53
N LEU A 92 11.19 -0.95 -17.89
CA LEU A 92 10.02 -0.13 -18.19
C LEU A 92 9.98 1.10 -17.31
N GLU A 93 10.20 0.94 -16.00
CA GLU A 93 10.10 2.01 -15.02
C GLU A 93 11.14 1.82 -13.91
N VAL A 94 11.66 2.92 -13.40
CA VAL A 94 12.53 2.99 -12.23
C VAL A 94 11.82 3.83 -11.18
N ASP A 95 11.47 3.21 -10.06
CA ASP A 95 10.77 3.83 -8.94
C ASP A 95 11.71 4.04 -7.75
N HIS A 96 11.89 5.30 -7.34
CA HIS A 96 12.68 5.73 -6.18
C HIS A 96 11.84 5.80 -4.90
N GLY A 97 10.66 5.18 -4.89
CA GLY A 97 9.74 5.05 -3.75
C GLY A 97 8.83 6.26 -3.54
N THR A 98 9.29 7.47 -3.85
CA THR A 98 8.46 8.70 -3.79
C THR A 98 8.15 9.29 -5.17
N TRP A 99 8.93 8.90 -6.18
CA TRP A 99 8.79 9.32 -7.56
C TRP A 99 9.42 8.25 -8.46
N GLY A 100 9.00 8.18 -9.71
CA GLY A 100 9.54 7.24 -10.69
C GLY A 100 9.79 7.89 -12.04
N HIS A 101 10.61 7.24 -12.86
CA HIS A 101 10.88 7.66 -14.22
C HIS A 101 11.03 6.47 -15.16
N TYR A 102 10.82 6.74 -16.44
CA TYR A 102 11.11 5.80 -17.51
C TYR A 102 12.58 6.04 -17.91
N PRO A 103 13.44 5.01 -17.94
CA PRO A 103 14.83 5.21 -18.28
C PRO A 103 14.96 5.74 -19.71
N ALA A 104 15.90 6.65 -19.93
CA ALA A 104 16.20 7.14 -21.28
C ALA A 104 16.77 6.04 -22.21
N ILE A 105 17.17 4.90 -21.63
CA ILE A 105 17.95 3.85 -22.28
C ILE A 105 17.08 2.95 -23.17
N ALA A 106 16.95 3.35 -24.43
CA ALA A 106 16.88 2.42 -25.55
C ALA A 106 18.28 1.85 -25.83
N LYS A 107 18.78 0.92 -25.01
CA LYS A 107 19.94 0.09 -25.39
C LYS A 107 19.70 -1.35 -25.02
N ALA A 108 19.13 -2.08 -25.97
CA ALA A 108 19.58 -3.44 -26.21
C ALA A 108 21.09 -3.39 -26.50
N SER A 109 21.87 -4.15 -25.72
CA SER A 109 23.21 -4.56 -26.17
C SER A 109 23.10 -5.49 -27.36
#